data_AF-A0A521KVJ2-F1
#
_entry.id   AF-A0A521KVJ2-F1
#
_cell.length_a   1.000
_cell.length_b   1.000
_cell.length_c   1.000
_cell.angle_alpha   90.00
_cell.angle_beta   90.00
_cell.angle_gamma   90.00
#
_symmetry.space_group_name_H-M   'P 1'
#
loop_
_entity.id
_entity.type
_entity.pdbx_description
1 polymer ?
#
loop_
_entity_poly.entity_id
_entity_poly.type
_entity_poly.pdbx_seq_one_letter_code
_entity_poly.pdbx_strand_id
1 'polypeptide(L)'
;MDILTITGLLLAFGAIIGGQVLEGGHLGSIMQLTAFIIVMGGTFGAILVQSPMPVFLKSLSLLSTAILEPKQDLKADIKQVVDLANLSRKQGLLALESKLKDIPDQFFRKGVQLIVDGTDAKLIHGILEVEMEHQ
;
A
#
# COMPACT_ATOMS: atom_id res chain seq x y z
N MET A 1 -2.19 -10.32 -5.46
CA MET A 1 -1.02 -10.33 -6.35
C MET A 1 -1.51 -9.96 -7.72
N ASP A 2 -1.04 -8.83 -8.22
CA ASP A 2 -1.33 -8.38 -9.57
C ASP A 2 -0.79 -9.40 -10.59
N ILE A 3 -1.53 -9.61 -11.68
CA ILE A 3 -1.12 -10.48 -12.77
C ILE A 3 0.23 -10.04 -13.33
N LEU A 4 0.48 -8.72 -13.35
CA LEU A 4 1.75 -8.14 -13.79
C LEU A 4 2.92 -8.56 -12.89
N THR A 5 2.73 -8.60 -11.58
CA THR A 5 3.75 -9.08 -10.63
C THR A 5 4.14 -10.53 -10.95
N ILE A 6 3.15 -11.39 -11.20
CA ILE A 6 3.39 -12.82 -11.49
C ILE A 6 4.07 -12.98 -12.86
N THR A 7 3.56 -12.32 -13.90
CA THR A 7 4.13 -12.43 -15.25
C THR A 7 5.52 -11.81 -15.33
N GLY A 8 5.76 -10.69 -14.64
CA GLY A 8 7.06 -10.04 -14.57
C GLY A 8 8.10 -10.93 -13.89
N LEU A 9 7.72 -11.58 -12.78
CA LEU A 9 8.60 -12.53 -12.09
C LEU A 9 8.97 -13.71 -13.00
N LEU A 10 7.99 -14.31 -13.68
CA LEU A 10 8.23 -15.40 -14.62
C LEU A 10 9.13 -14.98 -15.80
N LEU A 11 8.92 -13.79 -16.34
CA LEU A 11 9.71 -13.27 -17.44
C LEU A 11 11.16 -13.00 -17.01
N ALA A 12 11.37 -12.44 -15.80
CA ALA A 12 12.71 -12.21 -15.25
C ALA A 12 13.48 -13.53 -15.05
N PHE A 13 12.88 -14.52 -14.39
CA PHE A 13 13.51 -15.84 -14.24
C PHE A 13 13.74 -16.52 -15.59
N GLY A 14 12.76 -16.46 -16.48
CA GLY A 14 12.86 -17.03 -17.83
C GLY A 14 13.97 -16.40 -18.66
N ALA A 15 14.16 -15.08 -18.58
CA ALA A 15 15.24 -14.38 -19.27
C ALA A 15 16.63 -14.74 -18.71
N ILE A 16 16.78 -14.83 -17.39
CA ILE A 16 18.04 -15.23 -16.74
C ILE A 16 18.41 -16.68 -17.13
N ILE A 17 17.46 -17.61 -16.97
CA ILE A 17 17.69 -19.02 -17.29
C ILE A 17 17.91 -19.20 -18.80
N GLY A 18 17.08 -18.57 -19.62
CA GLY A 18 17.17 -18.63 -21.07
C GLY A 18 18.50 -18.07 -21.59
N GLY A 19 18.94 -16.92 -21.09
CA GLY A 19 20.23 -16.33 -21.43
C GLY A 19 21.40 -17.26 -21.10
N GLN A 20 21.38 -17.86 -19.89
CA GLN A 20 22.44 -18.79 -19.48
C GLN A 20 22.50 -20.05 -20.34
N VAL A 21 21.33 -20.60 -20.71
CA VAL A 21 21.26 -21.80 -21.56
C VAL A 21 21.77 -21.50 -22.98
N LEU A 22 21.46 -20.31 -23.52
CA LEU A 22 21.93 -19.88 -24.84
C LEU A 22 23.46 -19.69 -24.89
N GLU A 23 24.08 -19.25 -23.79
CA GLU A 23 25.53 -19.18 -23.65
C GLU A 23 26.20 -20.55 -23.41
N GLY A 24 25.43 -21.63 -23.33
CA GLY A 24 25.94 -22.98 -23.04
C GLY A 24 26.36 -23.16 -21.57
N GLY A 25 25.95 -22.24 -20.69
CA GLY A 25 26.26 -22.29 -19.26
C GLY A 25 25.47 -23.35 -18.50
N HIS A 26 26.01 -23.79 -17.37
CA HIS A 26 25.32 -24.72 -16.47
C HIS A 26 24.54 -23.95 -15.40
N LEU A 27 23.35 -24.44 -15.01
CA LEU A 27 22.54 -23.82 -13.95
C LEU A 27 23.32 -23.65 -12.61
N GLY A 28 24.26 -24.56 -12.34
CA GLY A 28 25.13 -24.50 -11.16
C GLY A 28 26.09 -23.31 -11.14
N SER A 29 26.42 -22.69 -12.29
CA SER A 29 27.26 -21.50 -12.32
C SER A 29 26.52 -20.24 -11.87
N ILE A 30 25.19 -20.23 -11.93
CA ILE A 30 24.35 -19.14 -11.43
C ILE A 30 24.22 -19.22 -9.90
N MET A 31 24.15 -20.43 -9.35
CA MET A 31 23.99 -20.67 -7.92
C MET A 31 25.32 -20.68 -7.16
N GLN A 32 26.01 -19.54 -7.14
CA GLN A 32 27.21 -19.34 -6.34
C GLN A 32 26.86 -18.74 -4.97
N LEU A 33 27.02 -19.53 -3.92
CA LEU A 33 26.74 -19.09 -2.54
C LEU A 33 27.57 -17.85 -2.17
N THR A 34 28.83 -17.79 -2.60
CA THR A 34 29.71 -16.64 -2.36
C THR A 34 29.16 -15.35 -2.99
N ALA A 35 28.75 -15.41 -4.26
CA ALA A 35 28.16 -14.27 -4.95
C ALA A 35 26.85 -13.82 -4.27
N PHE A 36 26.03 -14.77 -3.85
CA PHE A 36 24.80 -14.49 -3.11
C PHE A 36 25.07 -13.75 -1.79
N ILE A 37 26.03 -14.20 -0.99
CA ILE A 37 26.39 -13.55 0.29
C ILE A 37 26.88 -12.12 0.06
N ILE A 38 27.72 -11.89 -0.96
CA ILE A 38 28.25 -10.56 -1.28
C ILE A 38 27.13 -9.62 -1.69
N VAL A 39 26.26 -10.04 -2.61
CA VAL A 39 25.16 -9.21 -3.10
C VAL A 39 24.15 -8.94 -2.00
N MET A 40 23.65 -9.98 -1.33
CA MET A 40 22.67 -9.83 -0.26
C MET A 40 23.23 -9.03 0.92
N GLY A 41 24.43 -9.37 1.39
CA GLY A 41 25.08 -8.67 2.49
C GLY A 41 25.40 -7.22 2.15
N GLY A 42 25.89 -6.97 0.93
CA GLY A 42 26.16 -5.62 0.43
C GLY A 42 24.91 -4.76 0.31
N THR A 43 23.83 -5.32 -0.25
CA THR A 43 22.54 -4.62 -0.34
C THR A 43 21.94 -4.34 1.03
N PHE A 44 21.94 -5.33 1.95
CA PHE A 44 21.48 -5.10 3.32
C PHE A 44 22.31 -4.04 4.03
N GLY A 45 23.64 -4.09 3.92
CA GLY A 45 24.54 -3.09 4.49
C GLY A 45 24.28 -1.69 3.92
N ALA A 46 24.11 -1.57 2.60
CA ALA A 46 23.78 -0.30 1.95
C ALA A 46 22.44 0.27 2.43
N ILE A 47 21.42 -0.56 2.60
CA ILE A 47 20.10 -0.16 3.14
C ILE A 47 20.25 0.36 4.57
N LEU A 48 21.02 -0.32 5.41
CA LEU A 48 21.26 0.10 6.81
C LEU A 48 22.04 1.42 6.91
N VAL A 49 22.96 1.70 5.98
CA VAL A 49 23.68 2.98 5.92
C VAL A 49 22.78 4.09 5.39
N GLN A 50 21.93 3.80 4.41
CA GLN A 50 21.05 4.77 3.77
C GLN A 50 19.84 5.15 4.63
N SER A 51 19.28 4.18 5.37
CA SER A 51 17.97 4.32 6.01
C SER A 51 18.10 4.54 7.52
N PRO A 52 17.45 5.58 8.08
CA PRO A 52 17.29 5.71 9.52
C PRO A 52 16.60 4.48 10.10
N MET A 53 17.01 4.06 11.31
CA MET A 53 16.50 2.84 11.96
C MET A 53 14.95 2.75 12.03
N PRO A 54 14.19 3.84 12.32
CA PRO A 54 12.73 3.78 12.33
C PRO A 54 12.13 3.46 10.95
N VAL A 55 12.74 3.98 9.87
CA VAL A 55 12.29 3.74 8.50
C VAL A 55 12.56 2.29 8.12
N PHE A 56 13.75 1.77 8.44
CA PHE A 56 14.09 0.37 8.16
C PHE A 56 13.10 -0.61 8.82
N LEU A 57 12.79 -0.42 10.11
CA LEU A 57 11.85 -1.27 10.83
C LEU A 57 10.41 -1.17 10.26
N LYS A 58 9.96 0.03 9.89
CA LYS A 58 8.65 0.23 9.23
C LYS A 58 8.62 -0.45 7.85
N SER A 59 9.70 -0.38 7.08
CA SER A 59 9.78 -1.05 5.78
C SER A 59 9.69 -2.57 5.89
N LEU A 60 10.26 -3.17 6.95
CA LEU A 60 10.10 -4.61 7.19
C LEU A 60 8.64 -5.00 7.48
N SER A 61 7.89 -4.20 8.24
CA SER A 61 6.48 -4.51 8.53
C SER A 61 5.59 -4.39 7.28
N LEU A 62 5.91 -3.44 6.40
CA LEU A 62 5.18 -3.18 5.14
C LEU A 62 5.51 -4.19 4.03
N LEU A 63 6.52 -5.04 4.21
CA LEU A 63 6.94 -6.01 3.20
C LEU A 63 5.82 -7.01 2.85
N SER A 64 4.96 -7.32 3.81
CA SER A 64 3.77 -8.15 3.58
C SER A 64 2.77 -7.50 2.63
N THR A 65 2.55 -6.19 2.76
CA THR A 65 1.67 -5.40 1.89
C THR A 65 2.20 -5.29 0.46
N ALA A 66 3.51 -5.28 0.27
CA ALA A 66 4.12 -5.26 -1.07
C ALA A 66 3.88 -6.56 -1.86
N ILE A 67 3.72 -7.69 -1.15
CA ILE A 67 3.45 -9.00 -1.77
C ILE A 67 1.94 -9.25 -1.86
N LEU A 68 1.20 -8.91 -0.80
CA LEU A 68 -0.26 -8.96 -0.75
C LEU A 68 -0.82 -7.54 -0.90
N GLU A 69 -1.10 -7.17 -2.14
CA GLU A 69 -1.83 -5.95 -2.43
C GLU A 69 -3.21 -5.98 -1.74
N PRO A 70 -3.51 -5.01 -0.86
CA PRO A 70 -4.82 -4.93 -0.22
C PRO A 70 -5.87 -4.64 -1.29
N LYS A 71 -6.86 -5.52 -1.40
CA LYS A 71 -7.99 -5.31 -2.31
C LYS A 71 -8.81 -4.13 -1.82
N GLN A 72 -8.77 -3.02 -2.54
CA GLN A 72 -9.73 -1.93 -2.37
C GLN A 72 -11.01 -2.28 -3.14
N ASP A 73 -12.15 -2.30 -2.45
CA ASP A 73 -13.46 -2.48 -3.08
C ASP A 73 -14.09 -1.10 -3.35
N LEU A 74 -13.64 -0.49 -4.45
CA LEU A 74 -14.13 0.81 -4.91
C LEU A 74 -15.67 0.87 -5.00
N LYS A 75 -16.34 -0.25 -5.32
CA LYS A 75 -17.80 -0.29 -5.41
C LYS A 75 -18.45 -0.21 -4.04
N ALA A 76 -17.87 -0.89 -3.04
CA ALA A 76 -18.31 -0.80 -1.66
C ALA A 76 -18.12 0.63 -1.12
N ASP A 77 -16.98 1.26 -1.41
CA ASP A 77 -16.67 2.62 -0.95
C ASP A 77 -17.64 3.64 -1.55
N ILE A 78 -17.88 3.59 -2.87
CA ILE A 78 -18.87 4.46 -3.55
C ILE A 78 -20.25 4.29 -2.92
N LYS A 79 -20.68 3.04 -2.69
CA LYS A 79 -21.98 2.76 -2.09
C LYS A 79 -22.07 3.36 -0.68
N GLN A 80 -21.02 3.21 0.12
CA GLN A 80 -20.97 3.75 1.48
C GLN A 80 -21.11 5.28 1.48
N VAL A 81 -20.41 5.98 0.58
CA VAL A 81 -20.51 7.45 0.43
C VAL A 81 -21.94 7.86 0.05
N VAL A 82 -22.56 7.17 -0.92
CA VAL A 82 -23.94 7.46 -1.35
C VAL A 82 -24.94 7.21 -0.23
N ASP A 83 -24.77 6.13 0.55
CA ASP A 83 -25.65 5.79 1.67
C ASP A 83 -25.57 6.86 2.78
N LEU A 84 -24.37 7.35 3.10
CA LEU A 84 -24.16 8.43 4.06
C LEU A 84 -24.74 9.77 3.55
N ALA A 85 -24.58 10.09 2.27
CA ALA A 85 -25.18 11.29 1.68
C ALA A 85 -26.72 11.25 1.74
N ASN A 86 -27.33 10.09 1.45
CA ASN A 86 -28.77 9.89 1.56
C ASN A 86 -29.25 9.99 3.02
N LEU A 87 -28.49 9.46 3.97
CA LEU A 87 -28.79 9.55 5.39
C LEU A 87 -28.79 11.01 5.86
N SER A 88 -27.71 11.74 5.56
CA SER A 88 -27.58 13.16 5.86
C SER A 88 -28.72 13.99 5.28
N ARG A 89 -29.11 13.72 4.02
CA ARG A 89 -30.22 14.44 3.36
C ARG A 89 -31.58 14.18 4.02
N LYS A 90 -31.82 12.97 4.53
CA LYS A 90 -33.12 12.58 5.12
C LYS A 90 -33.24 12.92 6.60
N GLN A 91 -32.17 12.75 7.36
CA GLN A 91 -32.18 12.80 8.83
C GLN A 91 -31.29 13.90 9.41
N GLY A 92 -30.56 14.63 8.55
CA GLY A 92 -29.62 15.68 8.96
C GLY A 92 -28.23 15.13 9.31
N LEU A 93 -27.31 16.05 9.64
CA LEU A 93 -25.90 15.74 9.90
C LEU A 93 -25.68 14.91 11.18
N LEU A 94 -26.52 15.11 12.22
CA LEU A 94 -26.43 14.33 13.46
C LEU A 94 -26.65 12.82 13.24
N ALA A 95 -27.40 12.44 12.20
CA ALA A 95 -27.60 11.03 11.89
C ALA A 95 -26.29 10.33 11.47
N LEU A 96 -25.31 11.08 10.93
CA LEU A 96 -24.00 10.56 10.58
C LEU A 96 -23.18 10.17 11.82
N GLU A 97 -23.39 10.81 12.96
CA GLU A 97 -22.68 10.52 14.22
C GLU A 97 -22.87 9.06 14.64
N SER A 98 -24.09 8.55 14.49
CA SER A 98 -24.43 7.15 14.78
C SER A 98 -23.70 6.15 13.88
N LYS A 99 -23.24 6.59 12.71
CA LYS A 99 -22.55 5.77 11.71
C LYS A 99 -21.03 5.87 11.77
N LEU A 100 -20.46 6.84 12.48
CA LEU A 100 -19.00 7.00 12.60
C LEU A 100 -18.31 5.75 13.15
N LYS A 101 -18.95 5.04 14.08
CA LYS A 101 -18.41 3.81 14.69
C LYS A 101 -18.38 2.62 13.72
N ASP A 102 -19.23 2.64 12.70
CA ASP A 102 -19.37 1.57 11.71
C ASP A 102 -18.37 1.73 10.55
N ILE A 103 -17.68 2.87 10.44
CA ILE A 103 -16.71 3.14 9.38
C ILE A 103 -15.35 2.55 9.78
N PRO A 104 -14.83 1.50 9.11
CA PRO A 104 -13.58 0.86 9.49
C PRO A 104 -12.35 1.72 9.15
N ASP A 105 -12.41 2.40 8.00
CA ASP A 105 -11.32 3.22 7.50
C ASP A 105 -11.17 4.52 8.32
N GLN A 106 -9.98 4.75 8.87
CA GLN A 106 -9.73 5.88 9.77
C GLN A 106 -9.76 7.21 9.04
N PHE A 107 -9.26 7.24 7.79
CA PHE A 107 -9.24 8.44 6.96
C PHE A 107 -10.67 8.89 6.64
N PHE A 108 -11.51 7.97 6.16
CA PHE A 108 -12.90 8.25 5.84
C PHE A 108 -13.71 8.61 7.09
N ARG A 109 -13.51 7.91 8.21
CA ARG A 109 -14.17 8.24 9.48
C ARG A 109 -13.87 9.69 9.91
N LYS A 110 -12.61 10.12 9.82
CA LYS A 110 -12.20 11.47 10.18
C LYS A 110 -12.85 12.52 9.28
N GLY A 111 -12.93 12.28 7.96
CA GLY A 111 -13.64 13.15 7.03
C GLY A 111 -15.12 13.32 7.41
N VAL A 112 -15.82 12.22 7.71
CA VAL A 112 -17.23 12.25 8.14
C VAL A 112 -17.37 12.95 9.50
N GLN A 113 -16.43 12.77 10.42
CA GLN A 113 -16.44 13.43 11.73
C GLN A 113 -16.34 14.95 11.59
N LEU A 114 -15.43 15.46 10.74
CA LEU A 114 -15.29 16.90 10.50
C LEU A 114 -16.57 17.54 9.92
N ILE A 115 -17.32 16.77 9.12
CA ILE A 115 -18.64 17.17 8.60
C ILE A 115 -19.67 17.28 9.73
N VAL A 116 -19.70 16.32 10.65
CA VAL A 116 -20.58 16.33 11.83
C VAL A 116 -20.25 17.51 12.74
N ASP A 117 -18.97 17.82 12.90
CA ASP A 117 -18.47 18.95 13.70
C ASP A 117 -18.78 20.32 13.05
N GLY A 118 -19.34 20.34 11.84
CA GLY A 118 -19.74 21.56 11.14
C GLY A 118 -18.59 22.33 10.52
N THR A 119 -17.48 21.65 10.20
CA THR A 119 -16.31 22.25 9.57
C THR A 119 -16.62 22.70 8.14
N ASP A 120 -16.09 23.85 7.72
CA ASP A 120 -16.24 24.33 6.34
C ASP A 120 -15.61 23.36 5.33
N ALA A 121 -16.25 23.18 4.17
CA ALA A 121 -15.83 22.24 3.15
C ALA A 121 -14.40 22.47 2.64
N LYS A 122 -13.95 23.73 2.54
CA LYS A 122 -12.58 24.04 2.10
C LYS A 122 -11.56 23.62 3.14
N LEU A 123 -11.89 23.81 4.42
CA LEU A 123 -11.01 23.42 5.51
C LEU A 123 -10.94 21.90 5.65
N ILE A 124 -12.06 21.19 5.48
CA ILE A 124 -12.08 19.72 5.40
C ILE A 124 -11.15 19.23 4.29
N HIS A 125 -11.26 19.80 3.09
CA HIS A 125 -10.40 19.44 1.97
C HIS A 125 -8.92 19.64 2.33
N GLY A 126 -8.54 20.80 2.86
CA GLY A 126 -7.16 21.07 3.25
C GLY A 126 -6.64 20.13 4.34
N ILE A 127 -7.47 19.78 5.34
CA ILE A 127 -7.08 18.84 6.40
C ILE A 127 -6.84 17.44 5.83
N LEU A 128 -7.76 16.95 4.99
CA LEU A 128 -7.65 15.62 4.40
C LEU A 128 -6.50 15.54 3.38
N GLU A 129 -6.24 16.61 2.64
CA GLU A 129 -5.12 16.71 1.70
C GLU A 129 -3.77 16.63 2.42
N VAL A 130 -3.60 17.39 3.51
CA VAL A 130 -2.40 17.30 4.35
C VAL A 130 -2.23 15.90 4.95
N GLU A 131 -3.31 15.24 5.37
CA GLU A 131 -3.25 13.88 5.91
C GLU A 131 -2.86 12.85 4.85
N MET A 132 -3.35 13.00 3.62
CA MET A 132 -2.92 12.15 2.49
C MET A 132 -1.43 12.31 2.17
N GLU A 133 -0.88 13.52 2.29
CA GLU A 133 0.56 13.75 2.07
C GLU A 133 1.45 13.12 3.14
N HIS A 134 0.92 12.91 4.36
CA HIS A 134 1.68 12.42 5.51
C HIS A 134 1.46 10.93 5.84
N GLN A 135 0.61 10.22 5.09
CA GLN A 135 0.41 8.76 5.20
C GLN A 135 1.49 7.97 4.46
#